data_AF-A0A168PU50-F1
#
_entry.id   AF-A0A168PU50-F1
#
_cell.length_a   1.000
_cell.length_b   1.000
_cell.length_c   1.000
_cell.angle_alpha   90.00
_cell.angle_beta   90.00
_cell.angle_gamma   90.00
#
_symmetry.space_group_name_H-M   'P 1'
#
loop_
_entity.id
_entity.type
_entity.pdbx_description
1 polymer ?
#
loop_
_entity_poly.entity_id
_entity_poly.type
_entity_poly.pdbx_seq_one_letter_code
_entity_poly.pdbx_strand_id
1 'polypeptide(L)'
;MMSQHYVRIKTESSLHAGHTSHYPCHICCVRGDDAEGTGRPGRYVGALKEALRTREDFEIGTENGLLPLNPLVPLCKFTGPMFFALDELHLIGHGIHKHLYRLLIGKYDVKGAMMKYSLGSGAWNVVASDLLSNSIDYKAFENVFRLPAKQRSHRAVDWIGLLSFIFPALIISRMHMDCIDPTIAIITFIQYTQQHELTYDDLDIMDNCLHTFNLFVANAIHKNTIHVSFLTPTVHYLKHITHTIRALGPPRYYSTRCMELTIGVLKKGIRSTTEPGVNAMNVLTDRSALAYLDRLGVLEGVLGGLDGGEGNVGGEEDDEDNEDNCGIGCVCDVCVYV
;
A
#
# COMPACT_ATOMS: atom_id res chain seq x y z
N MET A 1 7.78 10.66 6.38
CA MET A 1 8.91 10.04 7.13
C MET A 1 8.52 8.70 7.74
N MET A 2 7.45 8.55 8.53
CA MET A 2 7.10 7.26 9.15
C MET A 2 6.70 6.11 8.20
N SER A 3 6.09 6.36 7.02
CA SER A 3 5.74 5.25 6.10
C SER A 3 6.96 4.60 5.43
N GLN A 4 8.05 5.35 5.24
CA GLN A 4 9.33 4.80 4.80
C GLN A 4 10.01 3.96 5.89
N HIS A 5 9.73 4.25 7.17
CA HIS A 5 10.22 3.45 8.28
C HIS A 5 9.56 2.08 8.38
N TYR A 6 8.28 1.92 8.00
CA TYR A 6 7.62 0.61 8.04
C TYR A 6 8.17 -0.38 6.99
N VAL A 7 8.40 0.09 5.76
CA VAL A 7 9.07 -0.72 4.71
C VAL A 7 10.51 -1.06 5.12
N ARG A 8 11.18 -0.15 5.81
CA ARG A 8 12.52 -0.35 6.37
C ARG A 8 12.54 -1.36 7.51
N ILE A 9 11.56 -1.32 8.43
CA ILE A 9 11.41 -2.31 9.51
C ILE A 9 11.18 -3.71 8.93
N LYS A 10 10.37 -3.87 7.87
CA LYS A 10 10.16 -5.19 7.21
C LYS A 10 11.42 -5.74 6.53
N THR A 11 12.22 -4.87 5.91
CA THR A 11 13.48 -5.27 5.26
C THR A 11 14.58 -5.55 6.29
N GLU A 12 14.62 -4.79 7.38
CA GLU A 12 15.52 -5.01 8.51
C GLU A 12 15.12 -6.25 9.32
N SER A 13 13.82 -6.52 9.52
CA SER A 13 13.35 -7.71 10.25
C SER A 13 13.46 -9.01 9.44
N SER A 14 13.32 -8.93 8.12
CA SER A 14 13.63 -10.04 7.21
C SER A 14 15.12 -10.24 6.98
N LEU A 15 15.97 -9.33 7.47
CA LEU A 15 17.42 -9.30 7.22
C LEU A 15 17.76 -9.37 5.72
N HIS A 16 16.92 -8.76 4.88
CA HIS A 16 17.10 -8.71 3.44
C HIS A 16 17.78 -7.41 3.02
N ALA A 17 18.68 -7.47 2.03
CA ALA A 17 19.45 -6.34 1.49
C ALA A 17 18.60 -5.20 0.86
N GLY A 18 17.27 -5.37 0.87
CA GLY A 18 16.31 -4.37 0.45
C GLY A 18 16.04 -4.35 -1.05
N HIS A 19 15.11 -3.47 -1.45
CA HIS A 19 14.58 -3.34 -2.81
C HIS A 19 15.54 -2.67 -3.81
N THR A 20 16.72 -2.27 -3.36
CA THR A 20 17.78 -1.67 -4.20
C THR A 20 18.97 -2.62 -4.41
N SER A 21 18.86 -3.87 -3.97
CA SER A 21 19.84 -4.91 -4.24
C SER A 21 19.62 -5.56 -5.61
N HIS A 22 20.61 -6.28 -6.12
CA HIS A 22 20.46 -7.10 -7.32
C HIS A 22 19.40 -8.21 -7.17
N TYR A 23 19.00 -8.54 -5.94
CA TYR A 23 17.95 -9.50 -5.63
C TYR A 23 16.87 -8.81 -4.81
N PRO A 24 16.02 -7.96 -5.42
CA PRO A 24 15.17 -7.04 -4.68
C PRO A 24 13.99 -7.72 -3.95
N CYS A 25 13.77 -9.02 -4.19
CA CYS A 25 12.70 -9.79 -3.58
C CYS A 25 13.19 -10.63 -2.39
N HIS A 26 12.57 -10.41 -1.23
CA HIS A 26 12.80 -11.25 -0.04
C HIS A 26 11.99 -12.55 -0.05
N ILE A 27 11.12 -12.76 -1.05
CA ILE A 27 10.26 -13.94 -1.16
C ILE A 27 10.82 -14.98 -2.12
N CYS A 28 11.41 -14.55 -3.24
CA CYS A 28 12.01 -15.45 -4.23
C CYS A 28 13.41 -14.97 -4.63
N CYS A 29 14.17 -15.85 -5.27
CA CYS A 29 15.55 -15.58 -5.69
C CYS A 29 15.65 -14.83 -7.03
N VAL A 30 14.69 -13.93 -7.32
CA VAL A 30 14.71 -13.18 -8.58
C VAL A 30 15.86 -12.18 -8.62
N ARG A 31 16.62 -12.20 -9.72
CA ARG A 31 17.60 -11.17 -10.02
C ARG A 31 16.92 -10.01 -10.76
N GLY A 32 17.15 -8.79 -10.30
CA GLY A 32 16.73 -7.59 -10.99
C GLY A 32 17.78 -7.12 -11.98
N ASP A 33 17.32 -6.51 -13.07
CA ASP A 33 18.15 -5.88 -14.08
C ASP A 33 18.57 -4.49 -13.64
N ASP A 34 19.80 -4.13 -14.01
CA ASP A 34 20.35 -2.81 -13.74
C ASP A 34 19.75 -1.80 -14.72
N ALA A 35 19.31 -0.65 -14.20
CA ALA A 35 18.81 0.40 -15.07
C ALA A 35 19.99 1.12 -15.74
N GLU A 36 20.11 0.95 -17.06
CA GLU A 36 21.13 1.59 -17.90
C GLU A 36 21.32 3.07 -17.52
N GLY A 37 22.58 3.45 -17.28
CA GLY A 37 22.97 4.84 -17.02
C GLY A 37 22.64 5.40 -15.64
N THR A 38 22.07 4.62 -14.71
CA THR A 38 21.70 5.13 -13.37
C THR A 38 22.57 4.64 -12.21
N GLY A 39 23.42 3.63 -12.44
CA GLY A 39 24.29 3.05 -11.41
C GLY A 39 23.55 2.42 -10.22
N ARG A 40 22.23 2.16 -10.36
CA ARG A 40 21.40 1.56 -9.30
C ARG A 40 21.00 0.14 -9.70
N PRO A 41 21.43 -0.88 -8.95
CA PRO A 41 21.16 -2.25 -9.31
C PRO A 41 19.71 -2.68 -9.04
N GLY A 42 19.26 -3.70 -9.78
CA GLY A 42 18.01 -4.43 -9.48
C GLY A 42 16.71 -3.63 -9.63
N ARG A 43 16.70 -2.62 -10.52
CA ARG A 43 15.57 -1.69 -10.64
C ARG A 43 14.36 -2.31 -11.34
N TYR A 44 14.60 -3.30 -12.20
CA TYR A 44 13.56 -3.93 -13.01
C TYR A 44 13.58 -5.45 -12.82
N VAL A 45 12.41 -6.07 -12.74
CA VAL A 45 12.26 -7.47 -12.38
C VAL A 45 11.32 -8.14 -13.38
N GLY A 46 11.89 -8.65 -14.47
CA GLY A 46 11.13 -9.22 -15.59
C GLY A 46 10.79 -10.70 -15.48
N ALA A 47 11.43 -11.45 -14.58
CA ALA A 47 11.23 -12.89 -14.51
C ALA A 47 9.79 -13.28 -14.15
N LEU A 48 9.19 -14.16 -14.96
CA LEU A 48 7.81 -14.61 -14.78
C LEU A 48 7.67 -15.74 -13.76
N LYS A 49 8.71 -16.53 -13.53
CA LYS A 49 8.70 -17.66 -12.61
C LYS A 49 10.05 -17.77 -11.93
N GLU A 50 10.04 -17.82 -10.60
CA GLU A 50 11.24 -17.92 -9.78
C GLU A 50 11.01 -18.82 -8.58
N ALA A 51 12.07 -19.47 -8.11
CA ALA A 51 12.01 -20.31 -6.93
C ALA A 51 11.78 -19.45 -5.67
N LEU A 52 10.82 -19.87 -4.85
CA LEU A 52 10.60 -19.27 -3.53
C LEU A 52 11.79 -19.57 -2.62
N ARG A 53 12.12 -18.61 -1.77
CA ARG A 53 13.10 -18.79 -0.71
C ARG A 53 12.56 -19.74 0.33
N THR A 54 13.43 -20.55 0.91
CA THR A 54 13.08 -21.53 1.92
C THR A 54 13.23 -20.96 3.33
N ARG A 55 12.75 -21.67 4.35
CA ARG A 55 13.05 -21.33 5.76
C ARG A 55 14.56 -21.38 6.04
N GLU A 56 15.25 -22.36 5.46
CA GLU A 56 16.70 -22.54 5.61
C GLU A 56 17.46 -21.32 5.09
N ASP A 57 17.02 -20.72 3.98
CA ASP A 57 17.62 -19.50 3.42
C ASP A 57 17.68 -18.33 4.43
N PHE A 58 16.71 -18.24 5.35
CA PHE A 58 16.68 -17.21 6.41
C PHE A 58 17.54 -17.58 7.63
N GLU A 59 17.88 -18.86 7.79
CA GLU A 59 18.76 -19.35 8.85
C GLU A 59 20.24 -19.13 8.46
N ILE A 60 20.61 -19.63 7.29
CA ILE A 60 22.01 -19.64 6.81
C ILE A 60 22.38 -18.41 5.99
N GLY A 61 21.40 -17.61 5.55
CA GLY A 61 21.61 -16.53 4.60
C GLY A 61 21.88 -17.03 3.18
N THR A 62 21.88 -16.12 2.20
CA THR A 62 22.17 -16.45 0.80
C THR A 62 23.01 -15.34 0.15
N GLU A 63 23.82 -15.70 -0.85
CA GLU A 63 24.53 -14.72 -1.69
C GLU A 63 23.56 -13.78 -2.44
N ASN A 64 22.29 -14.19 -2.54
CA ASN A 64 21.21 -13.47 -3.18
C ASN A 64 20.54 -12.45 -2.24
N GLY A 65 21.27 -11.83 -1.31
CA GLY A 65 20.78 -10.70 -0.53
C GLY A 65 19.98 -11.02 0.74
N LEU A 66 19.99 -12.27 1.23
CA LEU A 66 19.55 -12.57 2.60
C LEU A 66 20.75 -12.68 3.53
N LEU A 67 20.75 -11.89 4.60
CA LEU A 67 21.77 -12.01 5.64
C LEU A 67 21.44 -13.21 6.56
N PRO A 68 22.47 -13.91 7.07
CA PRO A 68 22.29 -15.05 7.97
C PRO A 68 21.75 -14.64 9.34
N LEU A 69 21.38 -15.63 10.15
CA LEU A 69 21.03 -15.49 11.57
C LEU A 69 19.77 -14.64 11.83
N ASN A 70 18.71 -14.88 11.06
CA ASN A 70 17.44 -14.22 11.34
C ASN A 70 16.89 -14.65 12.73
N PRO A 71 16.73 -13.70 13.69
CA PRO A 71 16.35 -14.01 15.07
C PRO A 71 14.92 -14.57 15.18
N LEU A 72 14.14 -14.50 14.11
CA LEU A 72 12.77 -15.00 14.06
C LEU A 72 12.69 -16.47 13.62
N VAL A 73 13.75 -17.02 13.01
CA VAL A 73 13.78 -18.42 12.55
C VAL A 73 13.50 -19.44 13.67
N PRO A 74 14.02 -19.27 14.90
CA PRO A 74 13.72 -20.20 16.00
C PRO A 74 12.24 -20.29 16.38
N LEU A 75 11.41 -19.31 15.98
CA LEU A 75 9.98 -19.33 16.30
C LEU A 75 9.30 -20.53 15.59
N CYS A 76 8.48 -21.27 16.34
CA CYS A 76 7.75 -22.42 15.81
C CYS A 76 6.74 -22.05 14.71
N LYS A 77 6.32 -20.78 14.67
CA LYS A 77 5.41 -20.21 13.67
C LYS A 77 6.14 -19.53 12.50
N PHE A 78 7.47 -19.56 12.46
CA PHE A 78 8.21 -18.98 11.34
C PHE A 78 8.04 -19.82 10.07
N THR A 79 7.32 -19.27 9.10
CA THR A 79 6.97 -19.92 7.82
C THR A 79 7.92 -19.54 6.67
N GLY A 80 9.10 -19.01 6.99
CA GLY A 80 10.05 -18.53 5.98
C GLY A 80 9.60 -17.21 5.37
N PRO A 81 9.62 -17.04 4.04
CA PRO A 81 9.34 -15.75 3.41
C PRO A 81 7.92 -15.23 3.66
N MET A 82 6.94 -16.13 3.83
CA MET A 82 5.55 -15.75 4.07
C MET A 82 5.30 -15.23 5.48
N PHE A 83 6.27 -15.35 6.40
CA PHE A 83 6.18 -14.76 7.73
C PHE A 83 6.10 -13.23 7.65
N PHE A 84 6.69 -12.64 6.61
CA PHE A 84 6.68 -11.20 6.37
C PHE A 84 5.53 -10.82 5.45
N ALA A 85 4.38 -10.55 6.06
CA ALA A 85 3.16 -10.17 5.33
C ALA A 85 3.40 -9.00 4.35
N LEU A 86 2.85 -9.11 3.14
CA LEU A 86 2.89 -8.03 2.15
C LEU A 86 1.94 -6.89 2.56
N ASP A 87 2.45 -5.67 2.54
CA ASP A 87 1.66 -4.48 2.87
C ASP A 87 0.71 -4.13 1.70
N GLU A 88 -0.56 -4.44 1.86
CA GLU A 88 -1.65 -4.10 0.94
C GLU A 88 -1.66 -2.61 0.53
N LEU A 89 -1.59 -1.69 1.48
CA LEU A 89 -1.72 -0.26 1.18
C LEU A 89 -0.55 0.25 0.34
N HIS A 90 0.66 -0.21 0.67
CA HIS A 90 1.86 0.19 -0.06
C HIS A 90 2.02 -0.55 -1.39
N LEU A 91 1.77 -1.86 -1.42
CA LEU A 91 1.93 -2.71 -2.61
C LEU A 91 0.80 -2.49 -3.62
N ILE A 92 -0.44 -2.49 -3.13
CA ILE A 92 -1.64 -2.32 -3.94
C ILE A 92 -1.86 -0.81 -4.13
N GLY A 93 -2.27 -0.08 -3.09
CA GLY A 93 -2.71 1.31 -3.20
C GLY A 93 -1.65 2.30 -3.69
N HIS A 94 -0.44 2.31 -3.14
CA HIS A 94 0.62 3.22 -3.60
C HIS A 94 1.52 2.63 -4.69
N GLY A 95 1.53 1.30 -4.81
CA GLY A 95 2.32 0.56 -5.78
C GLY A 95 1.59 0.43 -7.11
N ILE A 96 0.97 -0.73 -7.35
CA ILE A 96 0.41 -1.05 -8.68
C ILE A 96 -0.58 -0.01 -9.18
N HIS A 97 -1.39 0.58 -8.30
CA HIS A 97 -2.41 1.56 -8.72
C HIS A 97 -1.80 2.80 -9.36
N LYS A 98 -0.74 3.32 -8.73
CA LYS A 98 0.04 4.45 -9.25
C LYS A 98 0.75 4.08 -10.55
N HIS A 99 1.20 2.83 -10.68
CA HIS A 99 1.82 2.33 -11.91
C HIS A 99 0.81 2.22 -13.06
N LEU A 100 -0.39 1.69 -12.82
CA LEU A 100 -1.46 1.62 -13.81
C LEU A 100 -1.94 3.02 -14.24
N TYR A 101 -2.14 3.94 -13.29
CA TYR A 101 -2.46 5.34 -13.63
C TYR A 101 -1.37 5.98 -14.52
N ARG A 102 -0.10 5.77 -14.18
CA ARG A 102 1.04 6.24 -14.98
C ARG A 102 1.08 5.64 -16.38
N LEU A 103 0.67 4.38 -16.52
CA LEU A 103 0.52 3.70 -17.80
C LEU A 103 -0.55 4.39 -18.67
N LEU A 104 -1.70 4.70 -18.08
CA LEU A 104 -2.82 5.36 -18.78
C LEU A 104 -2.54 6.81 -19.21
N ILE A 105 -1.67 7.54 -18.50
CA ILE A 105 -1.23 8.88 -18.92
C ILE A 105 0.00 8.84 -19.85
N GLY A 106 0.44 7.65 -20.26
CA GLY A 106 1.54 7.47 -21.22
C GLY A 106 2.93 7.69 -20.66
N LYS A 107 3.11 7.65 -19.34
CA LYS A 107 4.44 7.81 -18.71
C LYS A 107 5.42 6.69 -19.10
N TYR A 108 4.89 5.52 -19.45
CA TYR A 108 5.70 4.38 -19.88
C TYR A 108 5.59 4.10 -21.38
N ASP A 109 4.85 4.91 -22.15
CA ASP A 109 4.77 4.72 -23.59
C ASP A 109 6.14 5.04 -24.22
N VAL A 110 6.59 4.16 -25.10
CA VAL A 110 7.82 4.39 -25.87
C VAL A 110 7.52 5.36 -27.01
N LYS A 111 8.42 6.33 -27.22
CA LYS A 111 8.26 7.36 -28.26
C LYS A 111 8.24 6.70 -29.65
N GLY A 112 7.19 7.01 -30.43
CA GLY A 112 7.03 6.47 -31.78
C GLY A 112 6.40 5.08 -31.84
N ALA A 113 5.98 4.50 -30.72
CA ALA A 113 5.24 3.24 -30.71
C ALA A 113 3.94 3.37 -31.52
N MET A 114 3.67 2.41 -32.40
CA MET A 114 2.43 2.35 -33.20
C MET A 114 1.18 2.17 -32.33
N MET A 115 1.34 1.45 -31.21
CA MET A 115 0.31 1.17 -30.23
C MET A 115 0.69 1.77 -28.89
N LYS A 116 -0.28 2.36 -28.20
CA LYS A 116 -0.11 2.98 -26.88
C LYS A 116 -1.10 2.40 -25.89
N TYR A 117 -0.64 2.19 -24.66
CA TYR A 117 -1.54 1.85 -23.56
C TYR A 117 -2.25 3.10 -23.03
N SER A 118 -1.61 4.25 -23.17
CA SER A 118 -2.19 5.53 -22.77
C SER A 118 -3.51 5.84 -23.45
N LEU A 119 -4.36 6.55 -22.71
CA LEU A 119 -5.54 7.16 -23.29
C LEU A 119 -5.13 8.44 -24.01
N GLY A 120 -5.79 8.74 -25.14
CA GLY A 120 -5.60 10.01 -25.83
C GLY A 120 -5.89 11.21 -24.91
N SER A 121 -5.23 12.35 -25.15
CA SER A 121 -5.35 13.55 -24.30
C SER A 121 -6.80 14.01 -24.09
N GLY A 122 -7.67 13.85 -25.10
CA GLY A 122 -9.09 14.16 -24.99
C GLY A 122 -9.89 13.23 -24.08
N ALA A 123 -9.46 11.97 -23.91
CA ALA A 123 -10.19 10.99 -23.10
C ALA A 123 -10.18 11.37 -21.61
N TRP A 124 -9.08 11.93 -21.11
CA TRP A 124 -8.98 12.39 -19.72
C TRP A 124 -9.91 13.56 -19.42
N ASN A 125 -10.11 14.47 -20.38
CA ASN A 125 -11.05 15.58 -20.24
C ASN A 125 -12.50 15.06 -20.16
N VAL A 126 -12.83 14.05 -20.96
CA VAL A 126 -14.16 13.40 -20.91
C VAL A 126 -14.35 12.68 -19.57
N VAL A 127 -13.37 11.92 -19.10
CA VAL A 127 -13.45 11.25 -17.78
C VAL A 127 -13.62 12.26 -16.66
N ALA A 128 -12.88 13.37 -16.69
CA ALA A 128 -13.03 14.45 -15.72
C ALA A 128 -14.43 15.08 -15.79
N SER A 129 -14.94 15.31 -17.00
CA SER A 129 -16.31 15.80 -17.20
C SER A 129 -17.36 14.84 -16.64
N ASP A 130 -17.25 13.54 -16.93
CA ASP A 130 -18.18 12.51 -16.45
C ASP A 130 -18.19 12.42 -14.92
N LEU A 131 -17.02 12.58 -14.29
CA LEU A 131 -16.90 12.61 -12.82
C LEU A 131 -17.51 13.87 -12.20
N LEU A 132 -17.44 15.01 -12.90
CA LEU A 132 -17.99 16.29 -12.44
C LEU A 132 -19.50 16.39 -12.69
N SER A 133 -20.01 15.81 -13.78
CA SER A 133 -21.43 15.87 -14.16
C SER A 133 -22.30 14.92 -13.34
N ASN A 134 -21.73 13.84 -12.80
CA ASN A 134 -22.42 12.93 -11.89
C ASN A 134 -22.27 13.44 -10.45
N SER A 135 -23.02 14.49 -10.11
CA SER A 135 -23.13 14.98 -8.73
C SER A 135 -23.96 14.01 -7.90
N ILE A 136 -23.34 12.93 -7.44
CA ILE A 136 -23.81 12.28 -6.21
C ILE A 136 -23.71 13.36 -5.11
N ASP A 137 -24.74 13.52 -4.28
CA ASP A 137 -24.71 14.45 -3.15
C ASP A 137 -23.47 14.13 -2.29
N TYR A 138 -22.46 14.98 -2.44
CA TYR A 138 -21.11 14.74 -1.94
C TYR A 138 -21.08 14.72 -0.42
N LYS A 139 -22.13 15.13 0.30
CA LYS A 139 -22.14 15.07 1.77
C LYS A 139 -22.05 13.64 2.31
N ALA A 140 -22.61 12.65 1.61
CA ALA A 140 -22.51 11.24 2.03
C ALA A 140 -21.15 10.60 1.67
N PHE A 141 -20.40 11.21 0.76
CA PHE A 141 -19.10 10.74 0.28
C PHE A 141 -17.96 11.74 0.53
N GLU A 142 -18.21 12.74 1.38
CA GLU A 142 -17.25 13.77 1.73
C GLU A 142 -16.08 13.07 2.41
N ASN A 143 -14.87 13.28 1.89
CA ASN A 143 -13.65 12.55 2.29
C ASN A 143 -13.59 11.04 1.98
N VAL A 144 -14.52 10.47 1.19
CA VAL A 144 -14.46 9.05 0.79
C VAL A 144 -13.48 8.82 -0.36
N PHE A 145 -13.43 9.72 -1.37
CA PHE A 145 -12.47 9.65 -2.47
C PHE A 145 -11.89 11.01 -2.83
N ARG A 146 -10.56 11.10 -2.96
CA ARG A 146 -9.86 12.28 -3.50
C ARG A 146 -9.62 12.10 -5.00
N LEU A 147 -10.23 12.92 -5.85
CA LEU A 147 -10.04 12.87 -7.31
C LEU A 147 -8.62 13.31 -7.73
N PRO A 148 -7.98 12.65 -8.72
CA PRO A 148 -6.58 12.87 -9.16
C PRO A 148 -6.11 14.29 -9.60
N ALA A 149 -6.85 15.36 -9.36
CA ALA A 149 -6.65 16.66 -10.02
C ALA A 149 -6.40 17.86 -9.07
N LYS A 150 -6.19 17.65 -7.76
CA LYS A 150 -5.93 18.75 -6.79
C LYS A 150 -4.63 18.55 -6.03
N GLN A 151 -4.03 19.66 -5.58
CA GLN A 151 -2.71 19.85 -4.94
C GLN A 151 -2.38 18.97 -3.70
N ARG A 152 -3.21 17.99 -3.32
CA ARG A 152 -3.00 17.12 -2.15
C ARG A 152 -2.71 15.69 -2.59
N SER A 153 -1.76 15.03 -1.94
CA SER A 153 -1.46 13.62 -2.18
C SER A 153 -2.68 12.73 -1.93
N HIS A 154 -3.00 11.84 -2.88
CA HIS A 154 -4.03 10.80 -2.72
C HIS A 154 -3.59 9.75 -1.71
N ARG A 155 -4.49 9.33 -0.82
CA ARG A 155 -4.24 8.24 0.13
C ARG A 155 -4.20 6.91 -0.62
N ALA A 156 -3.52 5.90 -0.09
CA ALA A 156 -3.50 4.55 -0.66
C ALA A 156 -4.93 3.98 -0.87
N VAL A 157 -5.82 4.23 0.10
CA VAL A 157 -7.22 3.79 0.05
C VAL A 157 -8.03 4.48 -1.05
N ASP A 158 -7.71 5.74 -1.35
CA ASP A 158 -8.36 6.48 -2.44
C ASP A 158 -8.00 5.84 -3.78
N TRP A 159 -6.73 5.47 -3.96
CA TRP A 159 -6.27 4.76 -5.15
C TRP A 159 -7.00 3.45 -5.32
N ILE A 160 -7.10 2.63 -4.27
CA ILE A 160 -7.80 1.34 -4.31
C ILE A 160 -9.22 1.50 -4.85
N GLY A 161 -10.01 2.41 -4.28
CA GLY A 161 -11.38 2.63 -4.75
C GLY A 161 -11.46 3.16 -6.19
N LEU A 162 -10.57 4.08 -6.57
CA LEU A 162 -10.54 4.62 -7.94
C LEU A 162 -10.34 3.51 -8.97
N LEU A 163 -9.37 2.61 -8.78
CA LEU A 163 -9.13 1.55 -9.76
C LEU A 163 -10.11 0.39 -9.65
N SER A 164 -10.63 0.08 -8.45
CA SER A 164 -11.60 -1.01 -8.30
C SER A 164 -12.97 -0.67 -8.86
N PHE A 165 -13.39 0.60 -8.85
CA PHE A 165 -14.77 0.97 -9.19
C PHE A 165 -14.87 2.00 -10.32
N ILE A 166 -14.02 3.03 -10.32
CA ILE A 166 -14.12 4.11 -11.30
C ILE A 166 -13.49 3.72 -12.63
N PHE A 167 -12.33 3.06 -12.60
CA PHE A 167 -11.62 2.68 -13.82
C PHE A 167 -12.39 1.68 -14.68
N PRO A 168 -13.03 0.62 -14.12
CA PRO A 168 -13.87 -0.27 -14.90
C PRO A 168 -14.99 0.44 -15.63
N ALA A 169 -15.64 1.39 -14.95
CA ALA A 169 -16.79 2.10 -15.49
C ALA A 169 -16.40 3.14 -16.55
N LEU A 170 -15.33 3.90 -16.31
CA LEU A 170 -15.00 5.08 -17.12
C LEU A 170 -13.81 4.88 -18.05
N ILE A 171 -12.92 3.92 -17.79
CA ILE A 171 -11.66 3.83 -18.53
C ILE A 171 -11.66 2.69 -19.54
N ILE A 172 -12.17 1.51 -19.17
CA ILE A 172 -12.04 0.29 -19.98
C ILE A 172 -12.57 0.45 -21.40
N SER A 173 -13.75 1.05 -21.57
CA SER A 173 -14.37 1.26 -22.89
C SER A 173 -13.61 2.24 -23.80
N ARG A 174 -12.63 2.95 -23.25
CA ARG A 174 -11.81 3.96 -23.94
C ARG A 174 -10.40 3.45 -24.25
N MET A 175 -10.06 2.22 -23.84
CA MET A 175 -8.76 1.62 -24.07
C MET A 175 -8.70 0.95 -25.44
N HIS A 176 -7.49 0.77 -25.96
CA HIS A 176 -7.29 -0.09 -27.11
C HIS A 176 -7.73 -1.53 -26.80
N MET A 177 -8.32 -2.24 -27.77
CA MET A 177 -8.90 -3.58 -27.55
C MET A 177 -7.89 -4.55 -26.92
N ASP A 178 -6.64 -4.56 -27.40
CA ASP A 178 -5.57 -5.43 -26.86
C ASP A 178 -5.23 -5.17 -25.38
N CYS A 179 -5.63 -4.01 -24.84
CA CYS A 179 -5.38 -3.64 -23.45
C CYS A 179 -6.58 -3.93 -22.54
N ILE A 180 -7.76 -4.23 -23.08
CA ILE A 180 -9.00 -4.39 -22.29
C ILE A 180 -8.89 -5.59 -21.35
N ASP A 181 -8.69 -6.80 -21.89
CA ASP A 181 -8.68 -8.03 -21.09
C ASP A 181 -7.56 -8.04 -20.03
N PRO A 182 -6.31 -7.64 -20.34
CA PRO A 182 -5.26 -7.53 -19.32
C PRO A 182 -5.60 -6.51 -18.23
N THR A 183 -6.27 -5.42 -18.57
CA THR A 183 -6.66 -4.39 -17.61
C THR A 183 -7.79 -4.86 -16.71
N ILE A 184 -8.79 -5.56 -17.27
CA ILE A 184 -9.82 -6.23 -16.49
C ILE A 184 -9.17 -7.22 -15.54
N ALA A 185 -8.26 -8.07 -16.04
CA ALA A 185 -7.60 -9.09 -15.24
C ALA A 185 -6.87 -8.50 -14.02
N ILE A 186 -6.08 -7.43 -14.19
CA ILE A 186 -5.39 -6.82 -13.04
C ILE A 186 -6.36 -6.12 -12.08
N ILE A 187 -7.46 -5.52 -12.57
CA ILE A 187 -8.47 -4.91 -11.70
C ILE A 187 -9.22 -5.99 -10.90
N THR A 188 -9.60 -7.09 -11.53
CA THR A 188 -10.21 -8.25 -10.88
C THR A 188 -9.28 -8.80 -9.80
N PHE A 189 -8.00 -9.00 -10.11
CA PHE A 189 -6.99 -9.40 -9.11
C PHE A 189 -6.97 -8.44 -7.91
N ILE A 190 -6.94 -7.13 -8.15
CA ILE A 190 -6.98 -6.10 -7.10
C ILE A 190 -8.26 -6.23 -6.27
N GLN A 191 -9.43 -6.38 -6.89
CA GLN A 191 -10.70 -6.52 -6.19
C GLN A 191 -10.73 -7.76 -5.28
N TYR A 192 -10.13 -8.87 -5.72
CA TYR A 192 -9.97 -10.07 -4.89
C TYR A 192 -9.07 -9.81 -3.67
N THR A 193 -7.99 -9.02 -3.80
CA THR A 193 -7.16 -8.66 -2.63
C THR A 193 -7.92 -7.89 -1.54
N GLN A 194 -9.08 -7.32 -1.86
CA GLN A 194 -9.90 -6.54 -0.93
C GLN A 194 -10.99 -7.35 -0.23
N GLN A 195 -11.15 -8.62 -0.58
CA GLN A 195 -12.17 -9.51 0.01
C GLN A 195 -11.78 -9.94 1.43
N HIS A 196 -12.80 -10.17 2.25
CA HIS A 196 -12.65 -10.71 3.60
C HIS A 196 -12.55 -12.24 3.60
N GLU A 197 -13.11 -12.90 2.59
CA GLU A 197 -13.12 -14.35 2.47
C GLU A 197 -12.71 -14.73 1.05
N LEU A 198 -11.84 -15.72 0.94
CA LEU A 198 -11.31 -16.21 -0.33
C LEU A 198 -11.21 -17.73 -0.28
N THR A 199 -11.70 -18.39 -1.32
CA THR A 199 -11.56 -19.85 -1.51
C THR A 199 -10.30 -20.16 -2.31
N TYR A 200 -9.92 -21.44 -2.39
CA TYR A 200 -8.80 -21.85 -3.27
C TYR A 200 -9.10 -21.57 -4.75
N ASP A 201 -10.35 -21.71 -5.18
CA ASP A 201 -10.77 -21.39 -6.55
C ASP A 201 -10.59 -19.88 -6.85
N ASP A 202 -10.90 -19.01 -5.87
CA ASP A 202 -10.65 -17.57 -6.01
C ASP A 202 -9.15 -17.27 -6.18
N LEU A 203 -8.28 -18.01 -5.47
CA LEU A 203 -6.83 -17.85 -5.60
C LEU A 203 -6.31 -18.31 -6.96
N ASP A 204 -6.90 -19.35 -7.54
CA ASP A 204 -6.58 -19.79 -8.89
C ASP A 204 -7.06 -18.77 -9.94
N ILE A 205 -8.21 -18.13 -9.73
CA ILE A 205 -8.68 -16.99 -10.53
C ILE A 205 -7.67 -15.83 -10.43
N MET A 206 -7.22 -15.49 -9.21
CA MET A 206 -6.21 -14.44 -9.00
C MET A 206 -4.91 -14.74 -9.73
N ASP A 207 -4.40 -15.98 -9.63
CA ASP A 207 -3.16 -16.40 -10.31
C ASP A 207 -3.31 -16.30 -11.84
N ASN A 208 -4.46 -16.70 -12.40
CA ASN A 208 -4.77 -16.56 -13.83
C ASN A 208 -4.89 -15.10 -14.27
N CYS A 209 -5.56 -14.26 -13.49
CA CYS A 209 -5.67 -12.82 -13.75
C CYS A 209 -4.29 -12.16 -13.81
N LEU A 210 -3.43 -12.47 -12.83
CA LEU A 210 -2.09 -11.92 -12.78
C LEU A 210 -1.19 -12.46 -13.89
N HIS A 211 -1.36 -13.74 -14.29
CA HIS A 211 -0.68 -14.33 -15.44
C HIS A 211 -1.04 -13.59 -16.74
N THR A 212 -2.33 -13.39 -17.01
CA THR A 212 -2.82 -12.66 -18.20
C THR A 212 -2.22 -11.25 -18.27
N PHE A 213 -2.25 -10.50 -17.16
CA PHE A 213 -1.67 -9.17 -17.13
C PHE A 213 -0.14 -9.17 -17.35
N ASN A 214 0.58 -10.07 -16.68
CA ASN A 214 2.04 -10.14 -16.82
C ASN A 214 2.47 -10.56 -18.23
N LEU A 215 1.75 -11.47 -18.88
CA LEU A 215 2.02 -11.88 -20.25
C LEU A 215 1.83 -10.71 -21.22
N PHE A 216 0.76 -9.93 -21.05
CA PHE A 216 0.55 -8.70 -21.83
C PHE A 216 1.71 -7.72 -21.64
N VAL A 217 2.10 -7.42 -20.40
CA VAL A 217 3.19 -6.48 -20.11
C VAL A 217 4.51 -6.95 -20.72
N ALA A 218 4.85 -8.24 -20.59
CA ALA A 218 6.06 -8.80 -21.17
C ALA A 218 6.06 -8.65 -22.71
N ASN A 219 4.94 -8.96 -23.37
CA ASN A 219 4.79 -8.81 -24.81
C ASN A 219 4.86 -7.34 -25.26
N ALA A 220 4.27 -6.43 -24.50
CA ALA A 220 4.29 -5.00 -24.77
C ALA A 220 5.71 -4.41 -24.64
N ILE A 221 6.49 -4.87 -23.66
CA ILE A 221 7.90 -4.50 -23.52
C ILE A 221 8.73 -5.07 -24.68
N HIS A 222 8.52 -6.34 -25.03
CA HIS A 222 9.20 -6.96 -26.17
C HIS A 222 8.90 -6.24 -27.51
N LYS A 223 7.65 -5.79 -27.71
CA LYS A 223 7.23 -4.99 -28.87
C LYS A 223 7.63 -3.51 -28.77
N ASN A 224 8.34 -3.12 -27.73
CA ASN A 224 8.77 -1.75 -27.47
C ASN A 224 7.62 -0.74 -27.46
N THR A 225 6.46 -1.13 -26.91
CA THR A 225 5.31 -0.23 -26.70
C THR A 225 5.28 0.34 -25.29
N ILE A 226 5.62 -0.50 -24.29
CA ILE A 226 5.77 -0.13 -22.89
C ILE A 226 7.25 -0.19 -22.51
N HIS A 227 7.75 0.83 -21.83
CA HIS A 227 9.13 0.86 -21.34
C HIS A 227 9.33 -0.12 -20.18
N VAL A 228 10.48 -0.82 -20.17
CA VAL A 228 10.87 -1.82 -19.14
C VAL A 228 10.76 -1.29 -17.70
N SER A 229 10.83 0.04 -17.52
CA SER A 229 10.68 0.67 -16.21
C SER A 229 9.35 0.46 -15.51
N PHE A 230 8.36 -0.10 -16.20
CA PHE A 230 7.13 -0.54 -15.57
C PHE A 230 7.36 -1.70 -14.57
N LEU A 231 8.31 -2.60 -14.87
CA LEU A 231 8.59 -3.84 -14.12
C LEU A 231 9.35 -3.58 -12.80
N THR A 232 8.86 -2.69 -11.95
CA THR A 232 9.50 -2.42 -10.65
C THR A 232 9.39 -3.61 -9.69
N PRO A 233 10.23 -3.68 -8.63
CA PRO A 233 10.09 -4.68 -7.57
C PRO A 233 8.67 -4.73 -7.00
N THR A 234 8.02 -3.57 -6.85
CA THR A 234 6.62 -3.48 -6.39
C THR A 234 5.66 -4.24 -7.31
N VAL A 235 5.81 -4.13 -8.63
CA VAL A 235 4.99 -4.91 -9.58
C VAL A 235 5.31 -6.41 -9.46
N HIS A 236 6.59 -6.76 -9.26
CA HIS A 236 6.98 -8.16 -9.06
C HIS A 236 6.34 -8.77 -7.80
N TYR A 237 6.28 -8.05 -6.67
CA TYR A 237 5.70 -8.57 -5.43
C TYR A 237 4.23 -8.99 -5.55
N LEU A 238 3.50 -8.52 -6.56
CA LEU A 238 2.13 -8.98 -6.84
C LEU A 238 2.08 -10.51 -7.07
N LYS A 239 3.14 -11.09 -7.65
CA LYS A 239 3.25 -12.53 -7.92
C LYS A 239 3.24 -13.39 -6.65
N HIS A 240 3.51 -12.77 -5.51
CA HIS A 240 3.60 -13.45 -4.23
C HIS A 240 2.35 -13.25 -3.36
N ILE A 241 1.36 -12.49 -3.82
CA ILE A 241 0.16 -12.21 -3.03
C ILE A 241 -0.65 -13.48 -2.79
N THR A 242 -0.92 -14.28 -3.81
CA THR A 242 -1.70 -15.52 -3.64
C THR A 242 -0.98 -16.51 -2.73
N HIS A 243 0.34 -16.65 -2.84
CA HIS A 243 1.18 -17.40 -1.89
C HIS A 243 1.04 -16.87 -0.45
N THR A 244 1.08 -15.55 -0.28
CA THR A 244 0.90 -14.90 1.04
C THR A 244 -0.49 -15.17 1.59
N ILE A 245 -1.53 -15.14 0.74
CA ILE A 245 -2.92 -15.41 1.17
C ILE A 245 -3.10 -16.86 1.57
N ARG A 246 -2.51 -17.81 0.84
CA ARG A 246 -2.53 -19.23 1.22
C ARG A 246 -1.89 -19.46 2.61
N ALA A 247 -0.90 -18.67 2.98
CA ALA A 247 -0.18 -18.81 4.24
C ALA A 247 -0.79 -18.03 5.42
N LEU A 248 -1.29 -16.82 5.19
CA LEU A 248 -1.70 -15.88 6.23
C LEU A 248 -3.20 -15.55 6.22
N GLY A 249 -3.94 -16.00 5.20
CA GLY A 249 -5.32 -15.61 4.96
C GLY A 249 -5.45 -14.31 4.16
N PRO A 250 -6.67 -13.78 4.00
CA PRO A 250 -6.92 -12.58 3.20
C PRO A 250 -6.17 -11.33 3.70
N PRO A 251 -5.70 -10.42 2.82
CA PRO A 251 -4.89 -9.26 3.21
C PRO A 251 -5.55 -8.33 4.22
N ARG A 252 -6.88 -8.30 4.25
CA ARG A 252 -7.68 -7.55 5.22
C ARG A 252 -7.32 -7.85 6.69
N TYR A 253 -6.90 -9.08 7.00
CA TYR A 253 -6.63 -9.50 8.38
C TYR A 253 -5.24 -9.13 8.89
N TYR A 254 -4.27 -8.91 7.99
CA TYR A 254 -2.95 -8.39 8.34
C TYR A 254 -2.70 -6.99 7.76
N SER A 255 -3.79 -6.29 7.44
CA SER A 255 -3.76 -4.96 6.85
C SER A 255 -3.20 -3.93 7.83
N THR A 256 -2.36 -3.03 7.32
CA THR A 256 -1.75 -1.95 8.11
C THR A 256 -2.68 -0.75 8.29
N ARG A 257 -3.91 -0.80 7.77
CA ARG A 257 -4.91 0.29 7.81
C ARG A 257 -5.14 0.85 9.20
N CYS A 258 -5.39 -0.01 10.20
CA CYS A 258 -5.61 0.43 11.57
C CYS A 258 -4.36 1.11 12.15
N MET A 259 -3.18 0.54 11.89
CA MET A 259 -1.90 1.09 12.35
C MET A 259 -1.62 2.45 11.71
N GLU A 260 -1.83 2.62 10.40
CA GLU A 260 -1.66 3.91 9.71
C GLU A 260 -2.62 4.99 10.25
N LEU A 261 -3.87 4.61 10.55
CA LEU A 261 -4.85 5.51 11.17
C LEU A 261 -4.39 5.93 12.57
N THR A 262 -4.00 4.96 13.41
CA THR A 262 -3.48 5.24 14.76
C THR A 262 -2.24 6.13 14.71
N ILE A 263 -1.31 5.86 13.80
CA ILE A 263 -0.13 6.72 13.59
C ILE A 263 -0.57 8.13 13.19
N GLY A 264 -1.52 8.27 12.28
CA GLY A 264 -2.06 9.57 11.87
C GLY A 264 -2.64 10.36 13.04
N VAL A 265 -3.39 9.68 13.92
CA VAL A 265 -3.98 10.26 15.14
C VAL A 265 -2.91 10.68 16.14
N LEU A 266 -1.95 9.79 16.45
CA LEU A 266 -0.87 10.07 17.40
C LEU A 266 0.03 11.20 16.91
N LYS A 267 0.33 11.22 15.61
CA LYS A 267 1.19 12.23 15.00
C LYS A 267 0.69 13.66 15.21
N LYS A 268 -0.63 13.89 15.28
CA LYS A 268 -1.21 15.21 15.58
C LYS A 268 -0.87 15.69 17.00
N GLY A 269 -0.63 14.76 17.93
CA GLY A 269 -0.20 15.07 19.30
C GLY A 269 1.30 15.24 19.47
N ILE A 270 2.11 14.78 18.50
CA ILE A 270 3.57 14.92 18.55
C ILE A 270 3.93 16.34 18.10
N ARG A 271 4.25 17.21 19.06
CA ARG A 271 4.57 18.62 18.84
C ARG A 271 6.06 18.94 19.04
N SER A 272 6.81 18.06 19.73
CA SER A 272 8.24 18.31 19.99
C SER A 272 9.08 18.14 18.73
N THR A 273 9.90 19.15 18.42
CA THR A 273 10.91 19.13 17.35
C THR A 273 12.30 18.74 17.86
N THR A 274 12.53 18.77 19.17
CA THR A 274 13.81 18.48 19.82
C THR A 274 13.95 17.01 20.20
N GLU A 275 12.96 16.45 20.90
CA GLU A 275 12.93 15.05 21.34
C GLU A 275 11.61 14.37 20.91
N PRO A 276 11.38 14.21 19.60
CA PRO A 276 10.12 13.71 19.06
C PRO A 276 9.79 12.29 19.55
N GLY A 277 10.79 11.47 19.85
CA GLY A 277 10.60 10.11 20.34
C GLY A 277 10.02 10.06 21.76
N VAL A 278 10.55 10.87 22.68
CA VAL A 278 10.06 10.97 24.05
C VAL A 278 8.65 11.56 24.06
N ASN A 279 8.42 12.62 23.28
CA ASN A 279 7.10 13.23 23.16
C ASN A 279 6.06 12.26 22.56
N ALA A 280 6.44 11.48 21.54
CA ALA A 280 5.59 10.44 20.99
C ALA A 280 5.22 9.37 22.02
N MET A 281 6.18 8.96 22.87
CA MET A 281 5.93 8.00 23.94
C MET A 281 4.93 8.56 24.95
N ASN A 282 5.11 9.81 25.40
CA ASN A 282 4.20 10.45 26.34
C ASN A 282 2.77 10.55 25.76
N VAL A 283 2.65 11.01 24.51
CA VAL A 283 1.36 11.10 23.82
C VAL A 283 0.69 9.73 23.70
N LEU A 284 1.46 8.67 23.42
CA LEU A 284 0.95 7.31 23.38
C LEU A 284 0.45 6.86 24.76
N THR A 285 1.25 7.04 25.80
CA THR A 285 0.90 6.69 27.18
C THR A 285 -0.36 7.40 27.65
N ASP A 286 -0.44 8.72 27.45
CA ASP A 286 -1.59 9.52 27.85
C ASP A 286 -2.87 9.07 27.14
N ARG A 287 -2.80 8.88 25.81
CA ARG A 287 -3.97 8.39 25.06
C ARG A 287 -4.38 6.98 25.42
N SER A 288 -3.43 6.09 25.69
CA SER A 288 -3.72 4.73 26.16
C SER A 288 -4.38 4.74 27.53
N ALA A 289 -3.94 5.59 28.46
CA ALA A 289 -4.54 5.75 29.78
C ALA A 289 -5.97 6.29 29.69
N LEU A 290 -6.20 7.34 28.89
CA LEU A 290 -7.54 7.91 28.67
C LEU A 290 -8.49 6.88 28.04
N ALA A 291 -8.05 6.16 27.01
CA ALA A 291 -8.86 5.13 26.37
C ALA A 291 -9.17 3.94 27.31
N TYR A 292 -8.32 3.67 28.29
CA TYR A 292 -8.58 2.65 29.31
C TYR A 292 -9.62 3.13 30.33
N LEU A 293 -9.50 4.37 30.83
CA LEU A 293 -10.49 4.97 31.74
C LEU A 293 -11.87 5.12 31.09
N ASP A 294 -11.91 5.43 29.79
CA ASP A 294 -13.15 5.49 29.00
C ASP A 294 -13.83 4.12 28.93
N ARG A 295 -13.08 3.05 28.62
CA ARG A 295 -13.62 1.68 28.62
C ARG A 295 -14.15 1.22 29.98
N LEU A 296 -13.58 1.74 31.06
CA LEU A 296 -14.05 1.46 32.41
C LEU A 296 -15.28 2.32 32.81
N GLY A 297 -15.67 3.29 31.98
CA GLY A 297 -16.79 4.20 32.25
C GLY A 297 -16.52 5.22 33.37
N VAL A 298 -15.25 5.48 33.69
CA VAL A 298 -14.86 6.37 34.81
C VAL A 298 -14.16 7.65 34.36
N LEU A 299 -14.00 7.84 33.03
CA LEU A 299 -13.26 8.97 32.47
C LEU A 299 -13.82 10.33 32.94
N GLU A 300 -15.13 10.53 32.88
CA GLU A 300 -15.76 11.80 33.29
C GLU A 300 -15.55 12.10 34.78
N GLY A 301 -15.55 11.07 35.64
CA GLY A 301 -15.29 11.22 37.07
C GLY A 301 -13.83 11.56 37.40
N VAL A 302 -12.88 11.09 36.58
CA VAL A 302 -11.45 11.40 36.74
C VAL A 302 -11.12 12.79 36.19
N LEU A 303 -11.66 13.16 35.03
CA LEU A 303 -11.43 14.49 34.44
C LEU A 303 -12.14 15.59 35.25
N GLY A 304 -13.35 15.34 35.75
CA GLY A 304 -14.07 16.27 36.63
C GLY A 304 -13.41 16.47 38.01
N GLY A 305 -12.47 15.62 38.41
CA GLY A 305 -11.65 15.80 39.61
C GLY A 305 -10.40 16.66 39.40
N LEU A 306 -10.02 16.95 38.14
CA LEU A 306 -8.82 17.73 37.79
C LEU A 306 -9.12 19.22 37.56
N ASP A 307 -10.38 19.62 37.41
CA ASP A 307 -10.81 21.02 37.19
C ASP A 307 -10.71 21.93 38.43
N GLY A 308 -10.04 21.49 39.49
CA GLY A 308 -9.86 22.23 40.74
C GLY A 308 -8.63 23.15 40.82
N GLY A 309 -7.91 23.39 39.71
CA GLY A 309 -6.65 24.13 39.72
C GLY A 309 -6.48 25.06 38.52
N GLU A 310 -7.12 26.23 38.56
CA GLU A 310 -6.84 27.34 37.63
C GLU A 310 -5.39 27.82 37.76
N GLY A 311 -4.56 27.47 36.78
CA GLY A 311 -3.22 28.01 36.57
C GLY A 311 -3.15 28.73 35.23
N ASN A 312 -3.43 30.03 35.26
CA ASN A 312 -3.35 30.97 34.15
C ASN A 312 -1.93 31.03 33.55
N VAL A 313 -1.74 30.63 32.29
CA VAL A 313 -0.60 31.05 31.45
C VAL A 313 -1.11 31.34 30.05
N GLY A 314 -1.25 32.62 29.75
CA GLY A 314 -1.51 33.12 28.41
C GLY A 314 -0.32 32.96 27.48
N GLY A 315 -0.64 32.69 26.22
CA GLY A 315 0.26 32.71 25.07
C GLY A 315 -0.61 32.70 23.82
N GLU A 316 -0.90 33.89 23.31
CA GLU A 316 -1.46 34.12 21.99
C GLU A 316 -0.50 33.55 20.94
N GLU A 317 -0.98 32.72 20.00
CA GLU A 317 -0.40 32.55 18.66
C GLU A 317 -1.37 31.77 17.75
N ASP A 318 -2.02 32.55 16.87
CA ASP A 318 -2.50 32.30 15.52
C ASP A 318 -3.24 30.98 15.18
N ASP A 319 -4.57 31.12 15.16
CA ASP A 319 -5.55 30.22 14.56
C ASP A 319 -5.44 30.18 13.02
N GLU A 320 -4.86 29.11 12.47
CA GLU A 320 -5.30 28.55 11.18
C GLU A 320 -5.14 27.02 11.21
N ASP A 321 -6.23 26.32 11.53
CA ASP A 321 -6.67 25.05 10.94
C ASP A 321 -7.75 24.42 11.82
N ASN A 322 -8.93 25.02 11.75
CA ASN A 322 -10.16 24.45 12.26
C ASN A 322 -10.65 23.42 11.23
N GLU A 323 -10.68 22.12 11.58
CA GLU A 323 -11.66 21.11 11.12
C GLU A 323 -11.18 19.68 11.44
N ASP A 324 -11.92 19.00 12.32
CA ASP A 324 -12.40 17.61 12.14
C ASP A 324 -12.93 17.11 13.49
N ASN A 325 -14.06 17.67 13.93
CA ASN A 325 -14.93 17.00 14.89
C ASN A 325 -15.93 16.17 14.10
N CYS A 326 -15.60 14.91 13.81
CA CYS A 326 -16.57 13.92 13.35
C CYS A 326 -16.57 12.77 14.34
N GLY A 327 -17.51 12.83 15.29
CA GLY A 327 -17.85 11.72 16.16
C GLY A 327 -18.48 10.61 15.33
N ILE A 328 -17.74 9.53 15.12
CA ILE A 328 -18.30 8.21 14.82
C ILE A 328 -17.51 7.22 15.68
N GLY A 329 -18.17 6.70 16.70
CA GLY A 329 -17.66 5.60 17.50
C GLY A 329 -17.50 4.36 16.63
N CYS A 330 -16.27 4.05 16.26
CA CYS A 330 -15.88 2.69 15.90
C CYS A 330 -15.34 2.04 17.17
N VAL A 331 -16.17 1.22 17.81
CA VAL A 331 -15.73 0.19 18.74
C VAL A 331 -14.99 -0.85 17.90
N CYS A 332 -13.70 -0.67 17.71
CA CYS A 332 -12.82 -1.76 17.32
C CYS A 332 -12.38 -2.44 18.61
N ASP A 333 -13.07 -3.54 18.95
CA ASP A 333 -12.60 -4.50 19.95
C ASP A 333 -11.20 -4.95 19.55
N VAL A 334 -10.22 -4.38 20.23
CA VAL A 334 -8.82 -4.77 20.12
C VAL A 334 -8.71 -6.16 20.73
N CYS A 335 -8.73 -7.18 19.89
CA CYS A 335 -8.19 -8.49 20.24
C CYS A 335 -6.69 -8.34 20.46
N VAL A 336 -6.32 -8.06 21.70
CA VAL A 336 -4.97 -8.32 22.22
C VAL A 336 -4.88 -9.83 22.39
N TYR A 337 -4.19 -10.52 21.49
CA TYR A 337 -3.63 -11.83 21.81
C TYR A 337 -2.11 -11.73 21.70
N VAL A 338 -1.49 -12.01 22.86
CA VAL A 338 -0.07 -12.20 23.12
C VAL A 338 0.44 -13.44 22.39
#